data_AF-A0A915BKW7-F1
#
_entry.id   AF-A0A915BKW7-F1
#
_cell.length_a   1.000
_cell.length_b   1.000
_cell.length_c   1.000
_cell.angle_alpha   90.00
_cell.angle_beta   90.00
_cell.angle_gamma   90.00
#
_symmetry.space_group_name_H-M   'P 1'
#
loop_
_entity.id
_entity.type
_entity.pdbx_description
1 polymer ?
#
loop_
_entity_poly.entity_id
_entity_poly.type
_entity_poly.pdbx_seq_one_letter_code
_entity_poly.pdbx_strand_id
1 'polypeptide(L)'
;MASSQEASSRDNAANRPQWVSRLPIPPFAIGIGLLTCALFTSAYLGICQENLYRTYGKHPDEAMFFIHALSLPGFLFLYDDIWQTCIRFSESPPLHVIDFALPIPSLWAQLASICVLQWMCITNVYTLTSLTNSLNVTMVITLRKFLSLALSIYIFENPFKWIHASGAALVLVGTLAFTDRSFSTSSLQRLFTRSPIKKRQ
;
A
#
# COMPACT_ATOMS: atom_id res chain seq x y z
N MET A 1 -26.06 -9.49 -7.95
CA MET A 1 -25.04 -8.98 -7.01
C MET A 1 -25.29 -9.41 -5.56
N ALA A 2 -26.51 -9.30 -5.00
CA ALA A 2 -26.80 -9.77 -3.63
C ALA A 2 -26.66 -11.31 -3.45
N SER A 3 -27.08 -12.11 -4.43
CA SER A 3 -26.98 -13.58 -4.38
C SER A 3 -25.54 -14.11 -4.36
N SER A 4 -24.62 -13.43 -5.06
CA SER A 4 -23.20 -13.78 -5.10
C SER A 4 -22.47 -13.43 -3.78
N GLN A 5 -22.90 -12.36 -3.10
CA GLN A 5 -22.37 -11.99 -1.78
C GLN A 5 -22.90 -12.91 -0.67
N GLU A 6 -24.17 -13.33 -0.71
CA GLU A 6 -24.73 -14.29 0.25
C GLU A 6 -24.16 -15.71 0.08
N ALA A 7 -23.93 -16.16 -1.16
CA ALA A 7 -23.27 -17.44 -1.43
C ALA A 7 -21.82 -17.44 -0.89
N SER A 8 -21.04 -16.39 -1.21
CA SER A 8 -19.67 -16.25 -0.72
C SER A 8 -19.58 -16.13 0.80
N SER A 9 -20.53 -15.46 1.46
CA SER A 9 -20.53 -15.33 2.92
C SER A 9 -20.98 -16.60 3.65
N ARG A 10 -21.85 -17.43 3.05
CA ARG A 10 -22.20 -18.76 3.57
C ARG A 10 -21.05 -19.75 3.46
N ASP A 11 -20.34 -19.78 2.32
CA ASP A 11 -19.17 -20.66 2.13
C ASP A 11 -18.00 -20.28 3.05
N ASN A 12 -17.77 -18.98 3.25
CA ASN A 12 -16.77 -18.48 4.19
C ASN A 12 -17.10 -18.76 5.66
N ALA A 13 -18.38 -18.92 6.01
CA ALA A 13 -18.79 -19.32 7.36
C ALA A 13 -18.59 -20.83 7.60
N ALA A 14 -18.74 -21.65 6.55
CA ALA A 14 -18.54 -23.09 6.60
C ALA A 14 -17.06 -23.50 6.64
N ASN A 15 -16.17 -22.74 6.00
CA ASN A 15 -14.74 -23.05 5.91
C ASN A 15 -13.87 -22.33 6.97
N ARG A 16 -14.44 -21.97 8.13
CA ARG A 16 -13.67 -21.31 9.18
C ARG A 16 -12.68 -22.29 9.81
N PRO A 17 -11.42 -21.87 10.07
CA PRO A 17 -10.48 -22.72 10.79
C PRO A 17 -11.07 -23.11 12.15
N GLN A 18 -10.98 -24.39 12.50
CA GLN A 18 -11.63 -24.92 13.71
C GLN A 18 -11.18 -24.22 15.00
N TRP A 19 -9.97 -23.66 15.03
CA TRP A 19 -9.47 -22.88 16.16
C TRP A 19 -10.16 -21.51 16.31
N VAL A 20 -10.61 -20.90 15.21
CA VAL A 20 -11.37 -19.64 15.22
C VAL A 20 -12.76 -19.87 15.80
N SER A 21 -13.41 -20.98 15.44
CA SER A 21 -14.74 -21.32 15.97
C SER A 21 -14.74 -21.69 17.46
N ARG A 22 -13.58 -22.00 18.04
CA ARG A 22 -13.45 -22.31 19.48
C ARG A 22 -13.26 -21.07 20.36
N LEU A 23 -13.00 -19.92 19.77
CA LEU A 23 -12.79 -18.68 20.52
C LEU A 23 -14.15 -17.99 20.78
N PRO A 24 -14.39 -17.45 21.99
CA PRO A 24 -15.62 -16.75 22.34
C PRO A 24 -15.73 -15.34 21.75
N ILE A 25 -14.85 -14.97 20.82
CA ILE A 25 -14.78 -13.63 20.22
C ILE A 25 -15.30 -13.65 18.77
N PRO A 26 -15.95 -12.57 18.33
CA PRO A 26 -16.44 -12.51 16.96
C PRO A 26 -15.28 -12.42 15.95
N PRO A 27 -15.41 -13.05 14.77
CA PRO A 27 -14.34 -13.16 13.78
C PRO A 27 -13.88 -11.80 13.23
N PHE A 28 -14.77 -10.80 13.17
CA PHE A 28 -14.39 -9.45 12.76
C PHE A 28 -13.47 -8.77 13.79
N ALA A 29 -13.59 -9.10 15.08
CA ALA A 29 -12.73 -8.52 16.12
C ALA A 29 -11.28 -9.01 15.99
N ILE A 30 -11.09 -10.26 15.57
CA ILE A 30 -9.76 -10.81 15.24
C ILE A 30 -9.16 -10.01 14.08
N GLY A 31 -9.94 -9.77 13.02
CA GLY A 31 -9.50 -8.97 11.88
C GLY A 31 -9.12 -7.53 12.27
N ILE A 32 -9.94 -6.86 13.08
CA ILE A 32 -9.63 -5.52 13.59
C ILE A 32 -8.35 -5.52 14.43
N GLY A 33 -8.18 -6.51 15.31
CA GLY A 33 -6.98 -6.66 16.13
C GLY A 33 -5.72 -6.82 15.29
N LEU A 34 -5.74 -7.75 14.31
CA LEU A 34 -4.61 -7.98 13.40
C LEU A 34 -4.27 -6.72 12.58
N LEU A 35 -5.28 -6.04 12.03
CA LEU A 35 -5.07 -4.80 11.28
C LEU A 35 -4.50 -3.69 12.16
N THR A 36 -4.95 -3.57 13.41
CA THR A 36 -4.43 -2.58 14.36
C THR A 36 -2.96 -2.83 14.66
N CYS A 37 -2.59 -4.07 14.99
CA CYS A 37 -1.19 -4.45 15.21
C CYS A 37 -0.32 -4.22 13.97
N ALA A 38 -0.85 -4.52 12.77
CA ALA A 38 -0.16 -4.28 11.51
C ALA A 38 0.09 -2.78 11.26
N LEU A 39 -0.88 -1.92 11.58
CA LEU A 39 -0.75 -0.46 11.46
C LEU A 39 0.30 0.09 12.44
N PHE A 40 0.31 -0.37 13.69
CA PHE A 40 1.35 0.00 14.66
C PHE A 40 2.74 -0.42 14.19
N THR A 41 2.88 -1.66 13.72
CA THR A 41 4.16 -2.16 13.19
C THR A 41 4.60 -1.37 11.97
N SER A 42 3.67 -1.00 11.08
CA SER A 42 3.95 -0.18 9.90
C SER A 42 4.44 1.23 10.28
N ALA A 43 3.83 1.85 11.28
CA ALA A 43 4.27 3.15 11.80
C ALA A 43 5.66 3.06 12.44
N TYR A 44 5.90 2.02 13.24
CA TYR A 44 7.21 1.76 13.84
C TYR A 44 8.31 1.59 12.77
N LEU A 45 8.05 0.78 11.74
CA LEU A 45 8.97 0.61 10.61
C LEU A 45 9.29 1.94 9.91
N GLY A 46 8.28 2.80 9.70
CA GLY A 46 8.48 4.12 9.09
C GLY A 46 9.40 5.04 9.90
N ILE A 47 9.32 4.99 11.24
CA ILE A 47 10.18 5.77 12.13
C ILE A 47 11.60 5.18 12.16
N CYS A 48 11.72 3.85 12.23
CA CYS A 48 13.03 3.17 12.18
C CYS A 48 13.76 3.49 10.87
N GLN A 49 13.06 3.50 9.73
CA GLN A 49 13.62 3.88 8.44
C GLN A 49 14.15 5.31 8.45
N GLU A 50 13.40 6.27 9.00
CA GLU A 50 13.85 7.66 9.12
C GLU A 50 15.12 7.76 10.00
N ASN A 51 15.16 7.06 11.13
CA ASN A 51 16.32 7.06 12.02
C ASN A 51 17.56 6.38 11.40
N LEU A 52 17.35 5.30 10.66
CA LEU A 52 18.39 4.58 9.94
C LEU A 52 19.04 5.47 8.88
N TYR A 53 18.24 6.16 8.06
CA TYR A 53 18.74 7.09 7.04
C TYR A 53 19.47 8.31 7.62
N ARG A 54 19.09 8.77 8.83
CA ARG A 54 19.82 9.84 9.53
C ARG A 54 21.18 9.39 10.04
N THR A 55 21.29 8.14 10.48
CA THR A 55 22.50 7.63 11.15
C THR A 55 23.55 7.12 10.16
N TYR A 56 23.12 6.38 9.12
CA TYR A 56 24.02 5.67 8.19
C TYR A 56 24.10 6.30 6.79
N GLY A 57 23.38 7.39 6.53
CA GLY A 57 23.32 8.02 5.21
C GLY A 57 22.26 7.39 4.29
N LYS A 58 22.06 8.01 3.12
CA LYS A 58 20.98 7.65 2.20
C LYS A 58 21.45 6.64 1.15
N HIS A 59 21.33 5.36 1.48
CA HIS A 59 21.59 4.25 0.57
C HIS A 59 20.30 3.44 0.33
N PRO A 60 19.36 3.95 -0.48
CA PRO A 60 18.06 3.30 -0.70
C PRO A 60 18.18 1.92 -1.34
N ASP A 61 19.16 1.71 -2.22
CA ASP A 61 19.37 0.43 -2.91
C ASP A 61 19.83 -0.68 -1.97
N GLU A 62 20.75 -0.36 -1.04
CA GLU A 62 21.21 -1.30 -0.02
C GLU A 62 20.09 -1.65 0.97
N ALA A 63 19.35 -0.63 1.43
CA ALA A 63 18.19 -0.83 2.30
C ALA A 63 17.13 -1.72 1.65
N MET A 64 16.88 -1.54 0.34
CA MET A 64 15.98 -2.39 -0.43
C MET A 64 16.50 -3.83 -0.47
N PHE A 65 17.79 -4.04 -0.76
CA PHE A 65 18.39 -5.38 -0.77
C PHE A 65 18.21 -6.11 0.56
N PHE A 66 18.55 -5.47 1.68
CA PHE A 66 18.44 -6.09 3.00
C PHE A 66 17.00 -6.47 3.36
N ILE A 67 16.03 -5.63 3.03
CA ILE A 67 14.62 -5.91 3.31
C ILE A 67 14.12 -7.10 2.48
N HIS A 68 14.51 -7.19 1.21
CA HIS A 68 14.12 -8.31 0.35
C HIS A 68 14.83 -9.60 0.78
N ALA A 69 16.14 -9.55 1.04
CA ALA A 69 16.92 -10.69 1.49
C ALA A 69 16.41 -11.26 2.81
N LEU A 70 16.02 -10.40 3.74
CA LEU A 70 15.49 -10.79 5.06
C LEU A 70 14.05 -11.31 4.99
N SER A 71 13.31 -10.97 3.92
CA SER A 71 11.96 -11.51 3.67
C SER A 71 11.97 -12.95 3.11
N LEU A 72 13.01 -13.34 2.36
CA LEU A 72 13.12 -14.66 1.72
C LEU A 72 13.06 -15.84 2.70
N PRO A 73 13.76 -15.82 3.86
CA PRO A 73 13.61 -16.85 4.88
C PRO A 73 12.19 -17.00 5.41
N GLY A 74 11.43 -15.90 5.48
CA GLY A 74 10.03 -15.92 5.89
C GLY A 74 9.14 -16.63 4.87
N PHE A 75 9.38 -16.41 3.57
CA PHE A 75 8.66 -17.10 2.50
C PHE A 75 8.95 -18.60 2.45
N LEU A 76 10.13 -19.03 2.90
CA LEU A 76 10.48 -20.46 2.94
C LEU A 76 9.54 -21.25 3.85
N PHE A 77 9.04 -20.65 4.93
CA PHE A 77 8.05 -21.27 5.81
C PHE A 77 6.69 -21.50 5.13
N LEU A 78 6.40 -20.75 4.07
CA LEU A 78 5.14 -20.80 3.32
C LEU A 78 5.27 -21.54 1.97
N TYR A 79 6.36 -22.29 1.78
CA TYR A 79 6.69 -22.93 0.51
C TYR A 79 5.56 -23.82 -0.03
N ASP A 80 4.90 -24.59 0.84
CA ASP A 80 3.85 -25.52 0.43
C ASP A 80 2.66 -24.80 -0.22
N ASP A 81 2.22 -23.69 0.37
CA ASP A 81 1.12 -22.88 -0.16
C ASP A 81 1.50 -22.20 -1.49
N ILE A 82 2.75 -21.75 -1.60
CA ILE A 82 3.29 -21.14 -2.84
C ILE A 82 3.27 -22.18 -3.95
N TRP A 83 3.76 -23.39 -3.71
CA TRP A 83 3.82 -24.46 -4.69
C TRP A 83 2.42 -24.84 -5.19
N GLN A 84 1.46 -24.99 -4.29
CA GLN A 84 0.06 -25.28 -4.65
C GLN A 84 -0.56 -24.16 -5.49
N THR A 85 -0.23 -22.91 -5.18
CA THR A 85 -0.71 -21.75 -5.95
C THR A 85 -0.09 -21.71 -7.35
N CYS A 86 1.20 -22.04 -7.49
CA CYS A 86 1.88 -22.11 -8.79
C CYS A 86 1.27 -23.16 -9.73
N ILE A 87 0.88 -24.32 -9.19
CA ILE A 87 0.17 -25.36 -9.96
C ILE A 87 -1.17 -24.80 -10.47
N ARG A 88 -1.98 -24.23 -9.57
CA ARG A 88 -3.29 -23.63 -9.95
C ARG A 88 -3.16 -22.47 -10.94
N PHE A 89 -2.09 -21.69 -10.86
CA PHE A 89 -1.81 -20.61 -11.80
C PHE A 89 -1.47 -21.13 -13.19
N SER A 90 -0.76 -22.26 -13.27
CA SER A 90 -0.39 -22.90 -14.52
C SER A 90 -1.57 -23.59 -15.20
N GLU A 91 -2.58 -24.02 -14.44
CA GLU A 91 -3.84 -24.56 -14.95
C GLU A 91 -4.82 -23.48 -15.44
N SER A 92 -4.49 -22.19 -15.28
CA SER A 92 -5.43 -21.10 -15.60
C SER A 92 -5.59 -20.86 -17.10
N PRO A 93 -6.76 -20.35 -17.54
CA PRO A 93 -7.03 -20.11 -18.96
C PRO A 93 -6.02 -19.14 -19.60
N PRO A 94 -5.69 -19.31 -20.88
CA PRO A 94 -4.79 -18.43 -21.61
C PRO A 94 -5.36 -17.01 -21.69
N LEU A 95 -4.46 -16.03 -21.59
CA LEU A 95 -4.80 -14.61 -21.65
C LEU A 95 -5.31 -14.25 -23.05
N HIS A 96 -6.56 -13.81 -23.12
CA HIS A 96 -7.12 -13.22 -24.34
C HIS A 96 -6.97 -11.71 -24.27
N VAL A 97 -6.07 -11.16 -25.08
CA VAL A 97 -5.92 -9.70 -25.24
C VAL A 97 -6.29 -9.37 -26.67
N ILE A 98 -7.38 -8.62 -26.85
CA ILE A 98 -7.78 -8.01 -28.12
C ILE A 98 -7.69 -9.04 -29.27
N ASP A 99 -8.43 -10.14 -29.13
CA ASP A 99 -8.57 -11.23 -30.12
C ASP A 99 -7.33 -12.11 -30.40
N PHE A 100 -6.19 -11.90 -29.75
CA PHE A 100 -5.05 -12.83 -29.79
C PHE A 100 -4.95 -13.64 -28.49
N ALA A 101 -5.03 -14.97 -28.61
CA ALA A 101 -4.76 -15.89 -27.52
C ALA A 101 -3.24 -16.01 -27.34
N LEU A 102 -2.69 -15.32 -26.35
CA LEU A 102 -1.32 -15.56 -25.93
C LEU A 102 -1.29 -16.83 -25.08
N PRO A 103 -0.35 -17.76 -25.28
CA PRO A 103 -0.23 -19.01 -24.51
C PRO A 103 0.24 -18.79 -23.06
N ILE A 104 0.11 -17.56 -22.55
CA ILE A 104 0.49 -17.18 -21.19
C ILE A 104 -0.76 -17.30 -20.33
N PRO A 105 -0.73 -18.06 -19.22
CA PRO A 105 -1.89 -18.17 -18.35
C PRO A 105 -2.24 -16.81 -17.75
N SER A 106 -3.52 -16.46 -17.75
CA SER A 106 -4.01 -15.13 -17.35
C SER A 106 -3.60 -14.72 -15.93
N LEU A 107 -3.56 -15.67 -14.99
CA LEU A 107 -3.17 -15.40 -13.60
C LEU A 107 -1.69 -15.00 -13.46
N TRP A 108 -0.80 -15.58 -14.27
CA TRP A 108 0.61 -15.20 -14.29
C TRP A 108 0.81 -13.78 -14.82
N ALA A 109 0.07 -13.39 -15.85
CA ALA A 109 0.11 -12.03 -16.39
C ALA A 109 -0.44 -10.99 -15.39
N GLN A 110 -1.52 -11.31 -14.69
CA GLN A 110 -2.06 -10.45 -13.64
C GLN A 110 -1.09 -10.29 -12.47
N LEU A 111 -0.45 -11.38 -12.04
CA LEU A 111 0.58 -11.35 -11.00
C LEU A 111 1.77 -10.46 -11.43
N ALA A 112 2.27 -10.64 -12.64
CA ALA A 112 3.35 -9.82 -13.18
C ALA A 112 2.97 -8.33 -13.18
N SER A 113 1.75 -7.99 -13.61
CA SER A 113 1.22 -6.62 -13.60
C SER A 113 1.20 -6.03 -12.18
N ILE A 114 0.70 -6.78 -11.20
CA ILE A 114 0.67 -6.33 -9.79
C ILE A 114 2.09 -6.20 -9.23
N CYS A 115 3.01 -7.11 -9.56
CA CYS A 115 4.41 -7.04 -9.13
C CYS A 115 5.13 -5.81 -9.70
N VAL A 116 4.92 -5.48 -10.98
CA VAL A 116 5.52 -4.29 -11.61
C VAL A 116 4.97 -3.02 -10.98
N LEU A 117 3.65 -2.91 -10.82
CA LEU A 117 3.02 -1.77 -10.17
C LEU A 117 3.50 -1.61 -8.73
N GLN A 118 3.61 -2.71 -8.00
CA GLN A 118 4.09 -2.73 -6.62
C GLN A 118 5.57 -2.32 -6.54
N TRP A 119 6.42 -2.82 -7.43
CA TRP A 119 7.83 -2.44 -7.47
C TRP A 119 8.01 -0.95 -7.76
N MET A 120 7.37 -0.44 -8.83
CA MET A 120 7.37 1.01 -9.14
C MET A 120 6.86 1.83 -7.95
N CYS A 121 5.82 1.35 -7.28
CA CYS A 121 5.29 1.96 -6.07
C CYS A 121 6.31 2.01 -4.93
N ILE A 122 6.87 0.86 -4.56
CA ILE A 122 7.79 0.75 -3.43
C ILE A 122 9.00 1.64 -3.70
N THR A 123 9.62 1.55 -4.88
CA THR A 123 10.78 2.37 -5.23
C THR A 123 10.49 3.87 -5.10
N ASN A 124 9.37 4.35 -5.65
CA ASN A 124 8.99 5.76 -5.53
C ASN A 124 8.76 6.18 -4.07
N VAL A 125 8.16 5.33 -3.23
CA VAL A 125 7.96 5.65 -1.81
C VAL A 125 9.27 5.63 -1.04
N TYR A 126 10.15 4.65 -1.25
CA TYR A 126 11.45 4.59 -0.58
C TYR A 126 12.32 5.79 -0.93
N THR A 127 12.31 6.20 -2.20
CA THR A 127 12.99 7.43 -2.64
C THR A 127 12.39 8.66 -1.95
N LEU A 128 11.06 8.79 -1.86
CA LEU A 128 10.43 9.90 -1.13
C LEU A 128 10.70 9.87 0.37
N THR A 129 10.73 8.70 1.01
CA THR A 129 11.11 8.52 2.42
C THR A 129 12.53 8.98 2.68
N SER A 130 13.44 8.79 1.72
CA SER A 130 14.81 9.30 1.86
C SER A 130 14.89 10.84 1.80
N LEU A 131 13.89 11.51 1.21
CA LEU A 131 13.88 12.95 0.97
C LEU A 131 12.95 13.73 1.91
N THR A 132 12.08 13.06 2.66
CA THR A 132 11.02 13.68 3.45
C THR A 132 10.80 12.99 4.80
N ASN A 133 10.11 13.64 5.72
CA ASN A 133 9.80 13.07 7.04
C ASN A 133 8.72 11.97 6.94
N SER A 134 8.69 11.05 7.92
CA SER A 134 7.76 9.90 7.97
C SER A 134 6.26 10.26 7.84
N LEU A 135 5.86 11.46 8.26
CA LEU A 135 4.50 11.97 8.08
C LEU A 135 4.11 12.10 6.58
N ASN A 136 5.03 12.62 5.77
CA ASN A 136 4.80 12.84 4.33
C ASN A 136 4.72 11.50 3.60
N VAL A 137 5.54 10.53 4.02
CA VAL A 137 5.52 9.16 3.51
C VAL A 137 4.15 8.51 3.75
N THR A 138 3.61 8.68 4.95
CA THR A 138 2.29 8.15 5.30
C THR A 138 1.18 8.75 4.43
N MET A 139 1.23 10.07 4.19
CA MET A 139 0.29 10.77 3.30
C MET A 139 0.38 10.30 1.83
N VAL A 140 1.58 10.04 1.31
CA VAL A 140 1.75 9.52 -0.06
C VAL A 140 1.21 8.10 -0.19
N ILE A 141 1.39 7.26 0.83
CA ILE A 141 0.84 5.90 0.86
C ILE A 141 -0.70 5.93 0.87
N THR A 142 -1.33 6.86 1.59
CA THR A 142 -2.79 7.00 1.58
C THR A 142 -3.29 7.52 0.23
N LEU A 143 -2.59 8.48 -0.39
CA LEU A 143 -2.90 8.97 -1.73
C LEU A 143 -2.84 7.87 -2.79
N ARG A 144 -1.84 6.98 -2.73
CA ARG A 144 -1.74 5.81 -3.63
C ARG A 144 -2.95 4.90 -3.53
N LYS A 145 -3.32 4.52 -2.30
CA LYS A 145 -4.48 3.63 -2.07
C LYS A 145 -5.77 4.28 -2.56
N PHE A 146 -5.90 5.60 -2.36
CA PHE A 146 -6.99 6.38 -2.90
C PHE A 146 -7.01 6.40 -4.43
N LEU A 147 -5.88 6.66 -5.09
CA LEU A 147 -5.79 6.70 -6.55
C LEU A 147 -6.10 5.33 -7.17
N SER A 148 -5.63 4.24 -6.56
CA SER A 148 -5.98 2.88 -6.98
C SER A 148 -7.48 2.63 -6.89
N LEU A 149 -8.15 3.13 -5.85
CA LEU A 149 -9.61 3.05 -5.71
C LEU A 149 -10.32 3.92 -6.74
N ALA A 150 -9.84 5.15 -6.98
CA ALA A 150 -10.42 6.05 -7.96
C ALA A 150 -10.35 5.47 -9.38
N LEU A 151 -9.19 4.92 -9.77
CA LEU A 151 -9.02 4.21 -11.05
C LEU A 151 -9.93 2.98 -11.14
N SER A 152 -10.08 2.23 -10.05
CA SER A 152 -11.00 1.09 -10.01
C SER A 152 -12.46 1.51 -10.22
N ILE A 153 -12.89 2.67 -9.72
CA ILE A 153 -14.26 3.15 -9.98
C ILE A 153 -14.38 3.68 -11.41
N TYR A 154 -13.37 4.38 -11.90
CA TYR A 154 -13.34 4.96 -13.24
C TYR A 154 -13.39 3.89 -14.34
N ILE A 155 -12.62 2.80 -14.21
CA ILE A 155 -12.52 1.75 -15.23
C ILE A 155 -13.73 0.81 -15.23
N PHE A 156 -14.32 0.53 -14.07
CA PHE A 156 -15.40 -0.46 -13.94
C PHE A 156 -16.82 0.14 -13.99
N GLU A 157 -16.95 1.45 -14.25
CA GLU A 157 -18.23 2.19 -14.33
C GLU A 157 -19.23 1.86 -13.19
N ASN A 158 -18.71 1.58 -11.99
CA ASN A 158 -19.55 1.22 -10.85
C ASN A 158 -20.37 2.44 -10.40
N PRO A 159 -21.68 2.32 -10.09
CA PRO A 159 -22.52 3.45 -9.69
C PRO A 159 -21.88 4.27 -8.56
N PHE A 160 -21.53 5.51 -8.87
CA PHE A 160 -20.83 6.42 -7.98
C PHE A 160 -21.74 6.81 -6.81
N LYS A 161 -21.61 6.09 -5.69
CA LYS A 161 -22.35 6.39 -4.45
C LYS A 161 -21.75 7.60 -3.73
N TRP A 162 -22.59 8.33 -3.00
CA TRP A 162 -22.21 9.50 -2.18
C TRP A 162 -21.03 9.24 -1.21
N ILE A 163 -20.80 7.99 -0.80
CA ILE A 163 -19.68 7.60 0.06
C ILE A 163 -18.31 7.75 -0.62
N HIS A 164 -18.24 7.58 -1.95
CA HIS A 164 -17.00 7.77 -2.71
C HIS A 164 -16.71 9.26 -2.91
N ALA A 165 -17.76 10.06 -3.11
CA ALA A 165 -17.67 11.51 -3.18
C ALA A 165 -17.12 12.10 -1.88
N SER A 166 -17.65 11.66 -0.72
CA SER A 166 -17.17 12.13 0.58
C SER A 166 -15.74 11.68 0.87
N GLY A 167 -15.37 10.44 0.51
CA GLY A 167 -13.99 9.95 0.62
C GLY A 167 -13.00 10.75 -0.23
N ALA A 168 -13.37 11.07 -1.48
CA ALA A 168 -12.56 11.90 -2.36
C ALA A 168 -12.37 13.32 -1.83
N ALA A 169 -13.45 13.94 -1.34
CA ALA A 169 -13.40 15.27 -0.73
C ALA A 169 -12.48 15.27 0.51
N LEU A 170 -12.56 14.26 1.37
CA LEU A 170 -11.76 14.18 2.59
C LEU A 170 -10.26 14.01 2.29
N VAL A 171 -9.90 13.20 1.29
CA VAL A 171 -8.50 13.05 0.83
C VAL A 171 -7.97 14.34 0.20
N LEU A 172 -8.78 15.02 -0.62
CA LEU A 172 -8.43 16.32 -1.20
C LEU A 172 -8.23 17.40 -0.13
N VAL A 173 -9.15 17.51 0.84
CA VAL A 173 -9.05 18.47 1.95
C VAL A 173 -7.82 18.17 2.81
N GLY A 174 -7.57 16.91 3.15
CA GLY A 174 -6.36 16.53 3.88
C GLY A 174 -5.07 16.88 3.13
N THR A 175 -5.09 16.74 1.80
CA THR A 175 -3.94 17.08 0.94
C THR A 175 -3.69 18.57 0.86
N LEU A 176 -4.75 19.36 0.67
CA LEU A 176 -4.67 20.82 0.64
C LEU A 176 -4.23 21.39 1.98
N ALA A 177 -4.81 20.92 3.10
CA ALA A 177 -4.44 21.38 4.44
C ALA A 177 -2.97 21.09 4.79
N PHE A 178 -2.45 19.94 4.37
CA PHE A 178 -1.04 19.58 4.56
C PHE A 178 -0.11 20.46 3.71
N THR A 179 -0.46 20.64 2.43
CA THR A 179 0.33 21.44 1.48
C THR A 179 0.37 22.91 1.91
N ASP A 180 -0.76 23.46 2.36
CA ASP A 180 -0.86 24.86 2.81
C ASP A 180 0.00 25.13 4.05
N ARG A 181 0.01 24.21 5.03
CA ARG A 181 0.95 24.29 6.17
C ARG A 181 2.41 24.17 5.72
N SER A 182 2.74 23.23 4.84
CA SER A 182 4.12 23.06 4.34
C SER A 182 4.60 24.30 3.57
N PHE A 183 3.73 24.85 2.72
CA PHE A 183 4.01 26.05 1.94
C PHE A 183 4.11 27.30 2.81
N SER A 184 3.22 27.47 3.79
CA SER A 184 3.25 28.59 4.74
C SER A 184 4.52 28.56 5.61
N THR A 185 4.92 27.39 6.11
CA THR A 185 6.15 27.25 6.91
C THR A 185 7.40 27.54 6.08
N SER A 186 7.46 27.06 4.83
CA SER A 186 8.59 27.32 3.93
C SER A 186 8.63 28.76 3.38
N SER A 187 7.48 29.45 3.31
CA SER A 187 7.38 30.87 2.97
C SER A 187 7.83 31.76 4.14
N LEU A 188 7.40 31.43 5.35
CA LEU A 188 7.84 32.11 6.58
C LEU A 188 9.33 31.91 6.85
N GLN A 189 9.87 30.72 6.60
CA GLN A 189 11.30 30.45 6.78
C GLN A 189 12.16 31.21 5.75
N ARG A 190 11.67 31.41 4.52
CA ARG A 190 12.31 32.28 3.50
C ARG A 190 12.20 33.77 3.83
N LEU A 191 11.14 34.19 4.52
CA LEU A 191 10.99 35.56 5.03
C LEU A 191 11.89 35.81 6.24
N PHE A 192 12.07 34.84 7.15
CA PHE A 192 12.96 34.96 8.31
C PHE A 192 14.45 34.85 7.97
N THR A 193 14.82 34.12 6.90
CA THR A 193 16.20 34.06 6.40
C THR A 193 16.59 35.27 5.54
N ARG A 194 15.62 36.11 5.13
CA ARG A 194 15.85 37.45 4.59
C ARG A 194 15.76 38.52 5.69
N SER A 195 16.65 38.44 6.68
CA SER A 195 17.02 39.61 7.50
C SER A 195 18.48 39.94 7.21
N PRO A 196 18.83 41.24 7.09
CA PRO A 196 19.84 41.71 6.15
C PRO A 196 21.26 41.49 6.66
N ILE A 197 22.16 41.10 5.75
CA ILE A 197 23.59 41.30 5.96
C ILE A 197 23.82 42.82 5.98
N LYS A 198 23.83 43.40 7.18
CA LYS A 198 24.39 44.72 7.45
C LYS A 198 25.86 44.55 7.83
N LYS A 199 26.74 44.88 6.90
CA LYS A 199 28.12 45.35 7.16
C LYS A 199 28.27 46.58 6.25
N ARG A 200 28.24 47.85 6.72
CA ARG A 200 29.32 48.55 7.47
C ARG A 200 30.66 48.02 6.95
N GLN A 201 31.29 48.66 5.98
CA GLN A 201 31.92 49.99 6.05
C GLN A 201 31.92 50.67 4.68
#